data_AF-A0A2V7VRW0-F1
#
_entry.id   AF-A0A2V7VRW0-F1
#
_cell.length_a   1.000
_cell.length_b   1.000
_cell.length_c   1.000
_cell.angle_alpha   90.00
_cell.angle_beta   90.00
_cell.angle_gamma   90.00
#
_symmetry.space_group_name_H-M   'P 1'
#
loop_
_entity.id
_entity.type
_entity.pdbx_description
1 polymer ?
#
loop_
_entity_poly.entity_id
_entity_poly.type
_entity_poly.pdbx_seq_one_letter_code
_entity_poly.pdbx_strand_id
1 'polypeptide(L)'
;MNVHSLGRAMVGILAALFPIGGLRAADTPAAAPEKVNVVAAPRYRAGPIHKFFLGPTYRRLWTTPVAVEVLDLSRFGGGLKPVKKGGGAGKTTRSLRFESKDGREWRVRSVDKDPTRALPLELRDTFVDQLAQDQISAANPAGPLIVDGLADAAGIPYVPHRLVVIPDDPLLGEFRKEFAGMIGIIEEDVRVEALPGIHRQAGHGRAVGAPRRPPRGAD
;
A
#
# COMPACT_ATOMS: atom_id res chain seq x y z
N MET A 1 45.57 -74.09 -46.88
CA MET A 1 44.21 -73.68 -47.28
C MET A 1 43.63 -72.77 -46.20
N ASN A 2 42.96 -71.70 -46.65
CA ASN A 2 42.13 -70.73 -45.92
C ASN A 2 42.77 -69.59 -45.10
N VAL A 3 42.98 -68.49 -45.85
CA VAL A 3 42.69 -67.07 -45.60
C VAL A 3 41.50 -66.75 -44.64
N HIS A 4 41.62 -65.64 -43.88
CA HIS A 4 40.69 -64.48 -43.70
C HIS A 4 40.93 -63.80 -42.32
N SER A 5 41.43 -62.55 -42.30
CA SER A 5 40.67 -61.28 -42.08
C SER A 5 40.66 -60.84 -40.60
N LEU A 6 41.50 -59.88 -40.20
CA LEU A 6 41.21 -58.43 -40.06
C LEU A 6 40.15 -58.04 -39.01
N GLY A 7 40.55 -57.17 -38.06
CA GLY A 7 39.61 -56.44 -37.21
C GLY A 7 40.23 -55.84 -35.93
N ARG A 8 41.10 -54.82 -36.05
CA ARG A 8 41.50 -53.98 -34.91
C ARG A 8 40.38 -52.98 -34.64
N ALA A 9 39.62 -53.17 -33.55
CA ALA A 9 38.67 -52.16 -33.09
C ALA A 9 39.40 -51.14 -32.20
N MET A 10 39.55 -49.91 -32.70
CA MET A 10 39.91 -48.75 -31.89
C MET A 10 38.74 -48.40 -30.95
N VAL A 11 39.02 -48.35 -29.65
CA VAL A 11 38.12 -47.73 -28.67
C VAL A 11 38.37 -46.22 -28.73
N GLY A 12 37.45 -45.49 -29.34
CA GLY A 12 37.41 -44.03 -29.31
C GLY A 12 36.84 -43.54 -27.98
N ILE A 13 37.61 -42.77 -27.24
CA ILE A 13 37.15 -42.03 -26.05
C ILE A 13 36.38 -40.81 -26.56
N LEU A 14 35.05 -40.83 -26.41
CA LEU A 14 34.19 -39.66 -26.65
C LEU A 14 34.23 -38.77 -25.40
N ALA A 15 34.97 -37.66 -25.46
CA ALA A 15 34.90 -36.61 -24.44
C ALA A 15 33.65 -35.75 -24.71
N ALA A 16 32.59 -35.97 -23.94
CA ALA A 16 31.40 -35.11 -23.98
C ALA A 16 31.72 -33.77 -23.27
N LEU A 17 31.87 -32.69 -24.05
CA LEU A 17 31.80 -31.33 -23.52
C LEU A 17 30.37 -31.04 -23.09
N PHE A 18 30.11 -31.09 -21.78
CA PHE A 18 28.92 -30.46 -21.21
C PHE A 18 29.15 -28.94 -21.17
N PRO A 19 28.23 -28.11 -21.70
CA PRO A 19 28.31 -26.68 -21.49
C PRO A 19 28.17 -26.41 -20.00
N ILE A 20 29.13 -25.70 -19.42
CA ILE A 20 29.05 -25.15 -18.07
C ILE A 20 27.92 -24.11 -18.11
N GLY A 21 26.69 -24.57 -17.88
CA GLY A 21 25.55 -23.70 -17.64
C GLY A 21 25.84 -22.87 -16.41
N GLY A 22 25.84 -21.55 -16.57
CA GLY A 22 26.17 -20.61 -15.50
C GLY A 22 25.37 -20.90 -14.25
N LEU A 23 26.04 -20.90 -13.10
CA LEU A 23 25.40 -20.82 -11.80
C LEU A 23 24.51 -19.57 -11.81
N ARG A 24 23.21 -19.77 -12.01
CA ARG A 24 22.22 -18.82 -11.51
C ARG A 24 22.41 -18.82 -9.99
N ALA A 25 22.83 -17.69 -9.44
CA ALA A 25 22.70 -17.46 -8.01
C ALA A 25 21.23 -17.78 -7.66
N ALA A 26 21.03 -18.81 -6.85
CA ALA A 26 19.73 -19.06 -6.28
C ALA A 26 19.40 -17.83 -5.43
N ASP A 27 18.36 -17.09 -5.82
CA ASP A 27 17.83 -16.01 -4.99
C ASP A 27 17.43 -16.63 -3.66
N THR A 28 18.22 -16.36 -2.62
CA THR A 28 17.88 -16.72 -1.25
C THR A 28 16.47 -16.18 -0.98
N PRO A 29 15.52 -17.01 -0.52
CA PRO A 29 14.18 -16.54 -0.21
C PRO A 29 14.28 -15.36 0.75
N ALA A 30 13.75 -14.20 0.36
CA ALA A 30 13.69 -13.04 1.23
C ALA A 30 13.02 -13.47 2.54
N ALA A 31 13.67 -13.17 3.68
CA ALA A 31 13.15 -13.53 4.99
C ALA A 31 11.70 -13.05 5.15
N ALA A 32 10.84 -13.89 5.72
CA ALA A 32 9.45 -13.54 5.96
C ALA A 32 9.36 -12.23 6.76
N PRO A 33 8.41 -11.34 6.43
CA PRO A 33 8.27 -10.07 7.12
C PRO A 33 8.00 -10.29 8.60
N GLU A 34 8.61 -9.47 9.45
CA GLU A 34 8.34 -9.43 10.88
C GLU A 34 6.88 -9.07 11.12
N LYS A 35 6.23 -9.76 12.06
CA LYS A 35 4.84 -9.48 12.44
C LYS A 35 4.73 -9.13 13.91
N VAL A 36 3.84 -8.19 14.21
CA VAL A 36 3.51 -7.76 15.56
C VAL A 36 2.00 -7.84 15.79
N ASN A 37 1.60 -8.24 17.00
CA ASN A 37 0.19 -8.22 17.39
C ASN A 37 -0.23 -6.78 17.73
N VAL A 38 -1.21 -6.26 16.99
CA VAL A 38 -1.76 -4.92 17.20
C VAL A 38 -3.27 -4.94 17.31
N VAL A 39 -3.80 -3.93 17.97
CA VAL A 39 -5.23 -3.63 18.01
C VAL A 39 -5.45 -2.35 17.23
N ALA A 40 -6.29 -2.38 16.19
CA ALA A 40 -6.45 -1.27 15.25
C ALA A 40 -6.80 0.06 15.94
N ALA A 41 -7.76 0.03 16.88
CA ALA A 41 -8.10 1.18 17.70
C ALA A 41 -8.78 0.74 19.02
N PRO A 42 -8.00 0.52 20.11
CA PRO A 42 -8.55 0.13 21.42
C PRO A 42 -9.61 1.10 21.97
N ARG A 43 -9.53 2.37 21.56
CA ARG A 43 -10.46 3.45 21.94
C ARG A 43 -11.93 3.17 21.58
N TYR A 44 -12.19 2.26 20.64
CA TYR A 44 -13.54 1.89 20.25
C TYR A 44 -14.17 0.80 21.11
N ARG A 45 -13.54 0.37 22.19
CA ARG A 45 -14.18 -0.51 23.17
C ARG A 45 -15.35 0.23 23.83
N ALA A 46 -16.56 -0.35 23.75
CA ALA A 46 -17.78 0.24 24.30
C ALA A 46 -18.62 -0.78 25.08
N GLY A 47 -19.21 -0.32 26.19
CA GLY A 47 -20.15 -1.07 27.02
C GLY A 47 -21.59 -1.06 26.47
N PRO A 48 -22.53 -1.77 27.13
CA PRO A 48 -23.92 -1.90 26.67
C PRO A 48 -24.66 -0.57 26.55
N ILE A 49 -24.52 0.33 27.53
CA ILE A 49 -25.19 1.64 27.53
C ILE A 49 -24.72 2.49 26.33
N HIS A 50 -23.40 2.58 26.12
CA HIS A 50 -22.84 3.29 24.97
C HIS A 50 -23.35 2.71 23.65
N LYS A 51 -23.40 1.38 23.52
CA LYS A 51 -23.90 0.71 22.33
C LYS A 51 -25.41 0.85 22.13
N PHE A 52 -26.18 1.04 23.20
CA PHE A 52 -27.61 1.32 23.12
C PHE A 52 -27.87 2.67 22.46
N PHE A 53 -27.11 3.71 22.83
CA PHE A 53 -27.28 5.06 22.27
C PHE A 53 -26.58 5.27 20.92
N LEU A 54 -25.36 4.73 20.74
CA LEU A 54 -24.51 4.98 19.55
C LEU A 54 -24.36 3.75 18.64
N GLY A 55 -25.26 2.78 18.80
CA GLY A 55 -25.28 1.51 18.06
C GLY A 55 -24.13 0.57 18.45
N PRO A 56 -24.10 -0.69 17.96
CA PRO A 56 -22.99 -1.62 18.22
C PRO A 56 -21.76 -1.41 17.31
N THR A 57 -22.01 -1.03 16.04
CA THR A 57 -21.03 -0.80 14.95
C THR A 57 -19.97 -1.92 14.79
N TYR A 58 -18.84 -1.66 14.10
CA TYR A 58 -17.76 -2.63 13.92
C TYR A 58 -16.76 -2.65 15.09
N ARG A 59 -17.12 -2.12 16.28
CA ARG A 59 -16.22 -1.99 17.44
C ARG A 59 -15.49 -3.28 17.80
N ARG A 60 -16.10 -4.45 17.57
CA ARG A 60 -15.43 -5.75 17.74
C ARG A 60 -14.22 -5.87 16.80
N LEU A 61 -14.36 -5.58 15.51
CA LEU A 61 -13.24 -5.64 14.55
C LEU A 61 -12.12 -4.67 14.92
N TRP A 62 -12.48 -3.46 15.36
CA TRP A 62 -11.50 -2.45 15.79
C TRP A 62 -10.71 -2.83 17.04
N THR A 63 -11.27 -3.69 17.89
CA THR A 63 -10.68 -4.08 19.19
C THR A 63 -10.14 -5.52 19.22
N THR A 64 -10.26 -6.27 18.12
CA THR A 64 -9.67 -7.60 17.97
C THR A 64 -8.16 -7.46 17.71
N PRO A 65 -7.30 -8.13 18.52
CA PRO A 65 -5.88 -8.24 18.22
C PRO A 65 -5.66 -9.01 16.92
N VAL A 66 -4.80 -8.48 16.04
CA VAL A 66 -4.42 -9.10 14.77
C VAL A 66 -2.90 -9.04 14.59
N ALA A 67 -2.32 -10.08 14.00
CA ALA A 67 -0.92 -10.10 13.62
C ALA A 67 -0.73 -9.32 12.31
N VAL A 68 0.06 -8.24 12.36
CA VAL A 68 0.25 -7.31 11.24
C VAL A 68 1.74 -7.21 10.92
N GLU A 69 2.06 -7.08 9.64
CA GLU A 69 3.43 -6.89 9.15
C GLU A 69 4.01 -5.56 9.62
N VAL A 70 5.23 -5.59 10.14
CA VAL A 70 6.04 -4.38 10.34
C VAL A 70 6.65 -4.01 8.99
N LEU A 71 6.40 -2.78 8.54
CA LEU A 71 6.87 -2.32 7.24
C LEU A 71 8.40 -2.14 7.24
N ASP A 72 9.13 -3.09 6.65
CA ASP A 72 10.58 -2.96 6.47
C ASP A 72 10.89 -1.91 5.39
N LEU A 73 11.19 -0.69 5.84
CA LEU A 73 11.50 0.44 4.96
C LEU A 73 12.76 0.21 4.12
N SER A 74 13.68 -0.67 4.54
CA SER A 74 14.92 -0.92 3.81
C SER A 74 14.73 -1.90 2.65
N ARG A 75 13.74 -2.80 2.74
CA ARG A 75 13.52 -3.89 1.79
C ARG A 75 12.25 -3.75 0.96
N PHE A 76 11.17 -3.24 1.54
CA PHE A 76 9.88 -3.19 0.87
C PHE A 76 9.97 -2.35 -0.42
N GLY A 77 9.49 -2.90 -1.54
CA GLY A 77 9.58 -2.24 -2.85
C GLY A 77 11.02 -1.93 -3.30
N GLY A 78 12.05 -2.60 -2.76
CA GLY A 78 13.46 -2.26 -3.05
C GLY A 78 14.06 -1.19 -2.11
N GLY A 79 13.29 -0.75 -1.11
CA GLY A 79 13.66 0.24 -0.11
C GLY A 79 12.87 1.52 -0.30
N LEU A 80 12.06 1.86 0.70
CA LEU A 80 11.16 3.00 0.75
C LEU A 80 11.83 4.22 1.38
N LYS A 81 11.78 5.34 0.67
CA LYS A 81 12.14 6.66 1.17
C LYS A 81 10.86 7.48 1.39
N PRO A 82 10.58 8.00 2.59
CA PRO A 82 9.42 8.86 2.79
C PRO A 82 9.62 10.18 2.03
N VAL A 83 8.59 10.64 1.33
CA VAL A 83 8.68 11.85 0.48
C VAL A 83 7.69 12.94 0.87
N LYS A 84 6.48 12.58 1.31
CA LYS A 84 5.42 13.57 1.53
C LYS A 84 4.33 13.04 2.44
N LYS A 85 3.96 13.83 3.46
CA LYS A 85 2.70 13.63 4.18
C LYS A 85 1.51 14.21 3.42
N GLY A 86 0.39 13.52 3.48
CA GLY A 86 -0.88 13.95 2.89
C GLY A 86 -2.03 13.81 3.87
N GLY A 87 -3.05 14.65 3.70
CA GLY A 87 -4.37 14.45 4.29
C GLY A 87 -5.32 13.98 3.19
N GLY A 88 -5.98 12.83 3.33
CA GLY A 88 -7.00 12.40 2.35
C GLY A 88 -8.10 13.46 2.17
N ALA A 89 -8.95 13.29 1.15
CA ALA A 89 -10.10 14.17 0.92
C ALA A 89 -10.90 14.34 2.22
N GLY A 90 -11.03 15.57 2.71
CA GLY A 90 -11.72 15.90 3.97
C GLY A 90 -10.82 16.07 5.22
N LYS A 91 -9.48 15.99 5.11
CA LYS A 91 -8.52 16.17 6.23
C LYS A 91 -8.59 15.11 7.34
N THR A 92 -9.31 14.00 7.13
CA THR A 92 -9.53 12.97 8.17
C THR A 92 -8.57 11.78 8.11
N THR A 93 -7.89 11.60 6.98
CA THR A 93 -6.98 10.46 6.78
C THR A 93 -5.54 10.97 6.81
N ARG A 94 -4.71 10.44 7.71
CA ARG A 94 -3.27 10.68 7.69
C ARG A 94 -2.64 9.74 6.66
N SER A 95 -1.76 10.26 5.82
CA SER A 95 -1.06 9.45 4.84
C SER A 95 0.40 9.86 4.70
N LEU A 96 1.25 8.88 4.45
CA LEU A 96 2.65 9.08 4.13
C LEU A 96 2.93 8.43 2.78
N ARG A 97 3.44 9.22 1.85
CA ARG A 97 3.91 8.76 0.55
C ARG A 97 5.39 8.41 0.66
N PHE A 98 5.76 7.33 -0.02
CA PHE A 98 7.12 6.87 -0.18
C PHE A 98 7.46 6.74 -1.65
N GLU A 99 8.74 6.82 -1.95
CA GLU A 99 9.32 6.48 -3.24
C GLU A 99 10.31 5.33 -3.01
N SER A 100 10.23 4.30 -3.84
CA SER A 100 11.21 3.22 -3.81
C SER A 100 12.40 3.49 -4.74
N LYS A 101 13.49 2.73 -4.55
CA LYS A 101 14.72 2.86 -5.37
C LYS A 101 14.49 2.68 -6.88
N ASP A 102 13.47 1.92 -7.25
CA ASP A 102 13.07 1.68 -8.64
C ASP A 102 12.12 2.76 -9.20
N GLY A 103 11.87 3.84 -8.44
CA GLY A 103 11.05 4.98 -8.87
C GLY A 103 9.54 4.77 -8.73
N ARG A 104 9.09 3.67 -8.10
CA ARG A 104 7.66 3.45 -7.80
C ARG A 104 7.24 4.28 -6.60
N GLU A 105 5.99 4.71 -6.62
CA GLU A 105 5.40 5.45 -5.51
C GLU A 105 4.51 4.54 -4.67
N TRP A 106 4.62 4.67 -3.36
CA TRP A 106 3.82 3.93 -2.40
C TRP A 106 3.14 4.89 -1.45
N ARG A 107 2.03 4.47 -0.87
CA ARG A 107 1.32 5.25 0.12
C ARG A 107 0.85 4.38 1.25
N VAL A 108 1.12 4.82 2.48
CA VAL A 108 0.47 4.29 3.68
C VAL A 108 -0.63 5.26 4.10
N ARG A 109 -1.86 4.76 4.27
CA ARG A 109 -3.00 5.53 4.80
C ARG A 109 -3.42 4.99 6.17
N SER A 110 -3.69 5.87 7.13
CA SER A 110 -4.12 5.47 8.47
C SER A 110 -5.42 4.66 8.43
N VAL A 111 -5.46 3.55 9.16
CA VAL A 111 -6.70 2.78 9.35
C VAL A 111 -7.68 3.57 10.24
N ASP A 112 -7.22 3.98 11.42
CA ASP A 112 -7.97 4.86 12.31
C ASP A 112 -7.91 6.31 11.79
N LYS A 113 -9.08 6.87 11.50
CA LYS A 113 -9.23 8.23 10.96
C LYS A 113 -9.30 9.24 12.09
N ASP A 114 -8.86 10.46 11.80
CA ASP A 114 -8.81 11.58 12.73
C ASP A 114 -9.70 12.72 12.18
N PRO A 115 -10.96 12.84 12.64
CA PRO A 115 -11.88 13.86 12.17
C PRO A 115 -11.61 15.24 12.79
N THR A 116 -10.73 15.37 13.79
CA THR A 116 -10.52 16.60 14.55
C THR A 116 -10.21 17.80 13.65
N ARG A 117 -9.39 17.60 12.62
CA ARG A 117 -9.03 18.66 11.66
C ARG A 117 -10.16 19.08 10.71
N ALA A 118 -11.21 18.27 10.59
CA ALA A 118 -12.41 18.61 9.83
C ALA A 118 -13.41 19.46 10.63
N LEU A 119 -13.28 19.49 11.96
CA LEU A 119 -14.14 20.27 12.84
C LEU A 119 -13.71 21.76 12.88
N PRO A 120 -14.68 22.68 13.08
CA PRO A 120 -14.43 24.05 13.52
C PRO A 120 -13.48 24.08 14.73
N LEU A 121 -12.65 25.13 14.83
CA LEU A 121 -11.63 25.23 15.88
C LEU A 121 -12.25 25.15 17.28
N GLU A 122 -13.46 25.69 17.44
CA GLU A 122 -14.23 25.76 18.67
C GLU A 122 -14.76 24.39 19.12
N LEU A 123 -14.82 23.41 18.21
CA LEU A 123 -15.35 22.07 18.47
C LEU A 123 -14.26 21.01 18.61
N ARG A 124 -12.99 21.35 18.34
CA ARG A 124 -11.85 20.44 18.54
C ARG A 124 -11.63 20.21 20.02
N ASP A 125 -11.20 19.00 20.37
CA ASP A 125 -10.95 18.61 21.77
C ASP A 125 -12.19 18.71 22.68
N THR A 126 -13.40 18.78 22.09
CA THR A 126 -14.67 18.79 22.82
C THR A 126 -15.36 17.42 22.79
N PHE A 127 -16.50 17.30 23.48
CA PHE A 127 -17.37 16.13 23.33
C PHE A 127 -17.83 15.89 21.88
N VAL A 128 -17.96 16.94 21.06
CA VAL A 128 -18.33 16.80 19.65
C VAL A 128 -17.23 16.09 18.87
N ASP A 129 -15.97 16.38 19.17
CA ASP A 129 -14.82 15.69 18.59
C ASP A 129 -14.80 14.21 18.99
N GLN A 130 -15.05 13.92 20.27
CA GLN A 130 -15.15 12.54 20.76
C GLN A 130 -16.28 11.76 20.09
N LEU A 131 -17.44 12.40 19.91
CA LEU A 131 -18.58 11.80 19.21
C LEU A 131 -18.25 11.57 17.72
N ALA A 132 -17.61 12.53 17.06
CA ALA A 132 -17.16 12.39 15.68
C ALA A 132 -16.14 11.25 15.52
N GLN A 133 -15.19 11.12 16.46
CA GLN A 133 -14.25 10.01 16.50
C GLN A 133 -14.96 8.67 16.70
N ASP A 134 -15.97 8.58 17.59
CA ASP A 134 -16.72 7.33 17.81
C ASP A 134 -17.46 6.87 16.54
N GLN A 135 -17.94 7.80 15.71
CA GLN A 135 -18.61 7.45 14.46
C GLN A 135 -17.70 6.76 13.43
N ILE A 136 -16.37 6.92 13.53
CA ILE A 136 -15.43 6.14 12.71
C ILE A 136 -15.56 4.63 12.96
N SER A 137 -16.00 4.21 14.16
CA SER A 137 -16.24 2.80 14.48
C SER A 137 -17.33 2.14 13.61
N ALA A 138 -18.16 2.93 12.93
CA ALA A 138 -19.14 2.46 11.95
C ALA A 138 -18.52 2.00 10.62
N ALA A 139 -17.25 2.34 10.35
CA ALA A 139 -16.51 1.81 9.20
C ALA A 139 -15.85 0.47 9.55
N ASN A 140 -15.69 -0.41 8.54
CA ASN A 140 -14.93 -1.64 8.69
C ASN A 140 -13.42 -1.32 8.57
N PRO A 141 -12.58 -1.62 9.58
CA PRO A 141 -11.16 -1.29 9.56
C PRO A 141 -10.37 -2.06 8.48
N ALA A 142 -10.87 -3.20 8.02
CA ALA A 142 -10.26 -4.04 6.98
C ALA A 142 -10.91 -3.84 5.59
N GLY A 143 -11.75 -2.81 5.42
CA GLY A 143 -12.50 -2.56 4.19
C GLY A 143 -11.69 -2.69 2.89
N PRO A 144 -10.51 -2.05 2.76
CA PRO A 144 -9.69 -2.17 1.54
C PRO A 144 -9.26 -3.61 1.22
N LEU A 145 -8.91 -4.41 2.24
CA LEU A 145 -8.53 -5.81 2.05
C LEU A 145 -9.71 -6.68 1.58
N ILE A 146 -10.93 -6.33 1.99
CA ILE A 146 -12.15 -7.01 1.52
C ILE A 146 -12.37 -6.69 0.05
N VAL A 147 -12.14 -5.43 -0.35
CA VAL A 147 -12.28 -5.01 -1.75
C VAL A 147 -11.32 -5.78 -2.66
N ASP A 148 -10.10 -6.06 -2.20
CA ASP A 148 -9.13 -6.87 -2.96
C ASP A 148 -9.68 -8.25 -3.30
N GLY A 149 -10.20 -8.97 -2.30
CA GLY A 149 -10.77 -10.30 -2.52
C GLY A 149 -12.00 -10.29 -3.43
N LEU A 150 -12.81 -9.22 -3.37
CA LEU A 150 -13.95 -9.05 -4.27
C LEU A 150 -13.52 -8.73 -5.70
N ALA A 151 -12.52 -7.87 -5.87
CA ALA A 151 -11.99 -7.51 -7.18
C ALA A 151 -11.32 -8.71 -7.86
N ASP A 152 -10.55 -9.49 -7.10
CA ASP A 152 -9.94 -10.74 -7.54
C ASP A 152 -11.00 -11.74 -8.02
N ALA A 153 -12.03 -11.98 -7.20
CA ALA A 153 -13.12 -12.89 -7.54
C ALA A 153 -13.93 -12.42 -8.78
N ALA A 154 -14.00 -11.11 -9.01
CA ALA A 154 -14.67 -10.52 -10.16
C ALA A 154 -13.77 -10.41 -11.42
N GLY A 155 -12.48 -10.75 -11.32
CA GLY A 155 -11.51 -10.56 -12.40
C GLY A 155 -11.25 -9.09 -12.76
N ILE A 156 -11.50 -8.18 -11.82
CA ILE A 156 -11.27 -6.74 -12.00
C ILE A 156 -9.84 -6.43 -11.55
N PRO A 157 -8.98 -5.84 -12.41
CA PRO A 157 -7.65 -5.42 -12.00
C PRO A 157 -7.71 -4.41 -10.83
N TYR A 158 -6.88 -4.63 -9.82
CA TYR A 158 -6.80 -3.79 -8.63
C TYR A 158 -5.35 -3.64 -8.17
N VAL A 159 -5.08 -2.61 -7.36
CA VAL A 159 -3.82 -2.47 -6.64
C VAL A 159 -3.96 -3.17 -5.30
N PRO A 160 -3.11 -4.17 -4.97
CA PRO A 160 -3.22 -4.88 -3.71
C PRO A 160 -2.98 -3.98 -2.49
N HIS A 161 -3.85 -4.10 -1.49
CA HIS A 161 -3.70 -3.46 -0.20
C HIS A 161 -3.01 -4.41 0.79
N ARG A 162 -2.10 -3.87 1.60
CA ARG A 162 -1.51 -4.62 2.73
C ARG A 162 -1.68 -3.84 4.03
N LEU A 163 -2.11 -4.53 5.07
CA LEU A 163 -2.16 -3.97 6.42
C LEU A 163 -0.76 -4.05 7.02
N VAL A 164 -0.24 -2.89 7.45
CA VAL A 164 1.11 -2.76 7.99
C VAL A 164 1.15 -1.85 9.22
N VAL A 165 2.21 -1.98 10.01
CA VAL A 165 2.62 -1.01 11.02
C VAL A 165 3.86 -0.29 10.52
N ILE A 166 3.86 1.04 10.54
CA ILE A 166 5.07 1.82 10.27
C ILE A 166 6.02 1.67 11.46
N PRO A 167 7.28 1.20 11.27
CA PRO A 167 8.22 1.01 12.37
C PRO A 167 8.67 2.34 12.96
N ASP A 168 9.20 2.30 14.18
CA ASP A 168 9.94 3.43 14.75
C ASP A 168 11.38 3.45 14.21
N ASP A 169 11.54 3.86 12.95
CA ASP A 169 12.79 3.74 12.18
C ASP A 169 13.40 5.12 11.85
N PRO A 170 14.72 5.35 12.04
CA PRO A 170 15.41 6.57 11.60
C PRO A 170 15.23 6.94 10.12
N LEU A 171 15.01 5.98 9.23
CA LEU A 171 14.73 6.21 7.79
C LEU A 171 13.48 7.06 7.56
N LEU A 172 12.58 7.16 8.55
CA LEU A 172 11.43 8.05 8.50
C LEU A 172 11.81 9.54 8.58
N GLY A 173 13.01 9.87 9.08
CA GLY A 173 13.47 11.25 9.23
C GLY A 173 12.47 12.13 9.98
N GLU A 174 12.10 13.27 9.40
CA GLU A 174 11.13 14.21 9.99
C GLU A 174 9.72 13.61 10.18
N PHE A 175 9.35 12.58 9.41
CA PHE A 175 8.05 11.93 9.49
C PHE A 175 7.94 10.97 10.68
N ARG A 176 9.07 10.57 11.28
CA ARG A 176 9.14 9.60 12.37
C ARG A 176 8.20 9.96 13.53
N LYS A 177 8.24 11.23 13.95
CA LYS A 177 7.42 11.74 15.08
C LYS A 177 5.92 11.59 14.86
N GLU A 178 5.45 11.69 13.61
CA GLU A 178 4.02 11.67 13.28
C GLU A 178 3.53 10.26 12.89
N PHE A 179 4.40 9.42 12.32
CA PHE A 179 4.00 8.17 11.66
C PHE A 179 4.53 6.89 12.31
N ALA A 180 5.56 6.94 13.17
CA ALA A 180 6.05 5.74 13.86
C ALA A 180 4.93 5.08 14.69
N GLY A 181 4.81 3.76 14.57
CA GLY A 181 3.77 2.96 15.23
C GLY A 181 2.37 3.08 14.60
N MET A 182 2.20 3.87 13.54
CA MET A 182 0.90 4.02 12.89
C MET A 182 0.52 2.72 12.15
N ILE A 183 -0.67 2.20 12.47
CA ILE A 183 -1.30 1.12 11.71
C ILE A 183 -1.93 1.74 10.45
N GLY A 184 -1.57 1.19 9.29
CA GLY A 184 -2.00 1.72 8.01
C GLY A 184 -2.18 0.66 6.94
N ILE A 185 -2.82 1.07 5.86
CA ILE A 185 -2.90 0.30 4.62
C ILE A 185 -1.86 0.85 3.66
N ILE A 186 -0.91 0.01 3.25
CA ILE A 186 0.03 0.32 2.18
C ILE A 186 -0.48 -0.18 0.82
N GLU A 187 -0.35 0.68 -0.19
CA GLU A 187 -0.70 0.41 -1.58
C GLU A 187 0.30 1.13 -2.50
N GLU A 188 0.42 0.66 -3.73
CA GLU A 188 1.15 1.39 -4.78
C GLU A 188 0.31 2.58 -5.27
N ASP A 189 0.91 3.76 -5.36
CA ASP A 189 0.27 4.95 -5.93
C ASP A 189 0.53 4.98 -7.43
N VAL A 190 -0.23 4.18 -8.17
CA VAL A 190 -0.10 4.08 -9.64
C VAL A 190 -0.50 5.42 -10.25
N ARG A 191 0.47 6.14 -10.81
CA ARG A 191 0.20 7.34 -11.59
C ARG A 191 -0.71 6.97 -12.78
N VAL A 192 -1.81 7.70 -12.94
CA VAL A 192 -2.82 7.45 -13.99
C VAL A 192 -2.22 7.45 -15.39
N GLU A 193 -1.10 8.15 -15.61
CA GLU A 193 -0.36 8.12 -16.89
C GLU A 193 0.21 6.72 -17.25
N ALA A 194 0.34 5.82 -16.27
CA ALA A 194 0.88 4.47 -16.45
C ALA A 194 -0.18 3.42 -16.82
N LEU A 195 -1.48 3.78 -16.82
CA LEU A 195 -2.56 2.88 -17.20
C LEU A 195 -2.99 3.16 -18.65
N PRO A 196 -2.79 2.22 -19.60
CA PRO A 196 -3.27 2.40 -20.97
C PRO A 196 -4.80 2.58 -20.97
N GLY A 197 -5.26 3.74 -21.46
CA GLY A 197 -6.69 4.03 -21.69
C GLY A 197 -7.41 4.88 -20.63
N ILE A 198 -6.75 5.35 -19.57
CA ILE A 198 -7.38 6.24 -18.57
C ILE A 198 -6.76 7.65 -18.63
N HIS A 199 -7.49 8.61 -19.19
CA HIS A 199 -7.09 10.02 -19.14
C HIS A 199 -7.46 10.64 -17.79
N ARG A 200 -6.50 11.33 -17.17
CA ARG A 200 -6.71 12.11 -15.94
C ARG A 200 -7.85 13.12 -16.15
N GLN A 201 -8.91 13.04 -15.34
CA GLN A 201 -9.81 14.18 -15.16
C GLN A 201 -9.05 15.24 -14.36
N ALA A 202 -8.64 16.33 -15.02
CA ALA A 202 -7.90 17.40 -14.39
C ALA A 202 -8.73 18.00 -13.24
N GLY A 203 -8.25 17.82 -12.01
CA GLY A 203 -8.78 18.51 -10.84
C GLY A 203 -8.69 20.03 -11.03
N HIS A 204 -9.76 20.73 -10.65
CA HIS A 204 -9.90 22.18 -10.77
C HIS A 204 -8.69 22.92 -10.17
N GLY A 205 -7.93 23.58 -11.04
CA GLY A 205 -6.82 24.44 -10.67
C GLY A 205 -6.22 25.15 -11.88
N ARG A 206 -6.60 26.42 -12.04
CA ARG A 206 -6.19 27.41 -13.07
C ARG A 206 -6.68 27.16 -14.51
N ALA A 207 -7.69 27.94 -14.89
CA ALA A 207 -7.92 28.33 -16.26
C ALA A 207 -6.65 29.00 -16.82
N VAL A 208 -5.94 28.30 -17.69
CA VAL A 208 -4.92 28.88 -18.58
C VAL A 208 -5.68 29.47 -19.76
N GLY A 209 -5.44 30.77 -20.01
CA GLY A 209 -6.21 31.60 -20.93
C GLY A 209 -6.36 31.01 -22.33
N ALA A 210 -7.60 30.97 -22.80
CA ALA A 210 -7.90 30.75 -24.21
C ALA A 210 -7.54 32.00 -25.02
N PRO A 211 -6.94 31.87 -26.22
CA PRO A 211 -6.68 33.00 -27.10
C PRO A 211 -8.00 33.61 -27.61
N ARG A 212 -8.13 34.93 -27.49
CA ARG A 212 -9.26 35.71 -28.00
C ARG A 212 -9.34 35.56 -29.52
N ARG A 213 -10.46 35.06 -30.02
CA ARG A 213 -10.79 35.04 -31.45
C ARG A 213 -11.08 36.48 -31.91
N PRO A 214 -10.51 36.97 -33.03
CA PRO A 214 -10.84 38.31 -33.52
C PRO A 214 -12.29 38.38 -34.03
N PRO A 215 -12.91 39.58 -34.00
CA PRO A 215 -14.30 39.76 -34.39
C PRO A 215 -14.51 39.44 -35.86
N ARG A 216 -15.57 38.67 -36.16
CA ARG A 216 -16.06 38.49 -37.53
C ARG A 216 -16.70 39.82 -37.97
N GLY A 217 -16.21 40.35 -39.08
CA GLY A 217 -16.77 41.52 -39.73
C GLY A 217 -18.23 41.33 -40.09
N ALA A 218 -18.96 42.44 -40.02
CA ALA A 218 -20.26 42.62 -40.63
C ALA A 218 -20.06 42.78 -42.14
N ASP A 219 -20.84 42.03 -42.90
CA ASP A 219 -21.43 42.37 -44.20
C ASP A 219 -22.66 41.45 -44.38
#